data_AF-A0A3A6NER9-F1
#
_entry.id   AF-A0A3A6NER9-F1
#
_cell.length_a   1.000
_cell.length_b   1.000
_cell.length_c   1.000
_cell.angle_alpha   90.00
_cell.angle_beta   90.00
_cell.angle_gamma   90.00
#
_symmetry.space_group_name_H-M   'P 1'
#
loop_
_entity.id
_entity.type
_entity.pdbx_description
1 polymer ?
#
loop_
_entity_poly.entity_id
_entity_poly.type
_entity_poly.pdbx_seq_one_letter_code
_entity_poly.pdbx_strand_id
1 'polypeptide(L)' 'MKDTKVIARPQIRVDGKVDAATEISRAGMYTVGIVSALVGIWGLACFVGGLVASGGPLSFVANWFKAVAGI' A
#
# COMPACT_ATOMS: atom_id res chain seq x y z
N MET A 1 44.39 32.40 -29.43
CA MET A 1 43.75 31.71 -28.29
C MET A 1 42.29 31.57 -28.68
N LYS A 2 41.81 30.35 -28.94
CA LYS A 2 40.49 30.11 -29.53
C LYS A 2 39.47 30.08 -28.40
N ASP A 3 38.53 31.01 -28.43
CA ASP A 3 37.42 31.14 -27.50
C ASP A 3 36.57 29.87 -27.46
N THR A 4 36.88 29.02 -26.49
CA THR A 4 35.99 27.93 -26.08
C THR A 4 34.79 28.56 -25.39
N LYS A 5 33.78 28.96 -26.16
CA LYS A 5 32.45 29.22 -25.63
C LYS A 5 31.95 27.90 -25.04
N VAL A 6 32.14 27.75 -23.73
CA VAL A 6 31.49 26.74 -22.91
C VAL A 6 30.00 26.94 -23.11
N ILE A 7 29.42 26.10 -23.95
CA ILE A 7 27.97 25.98 -24.11
C ILE A 7 27.51 25.48 -22.75
N ALA A 8 27.08 26.42 -21.90
CA ALA A 8 26.36 26.13 -20.69
C ALA A 8 25.08 25.40 -21.10
N ARG A 9 25.16 24.07 -21.23
CA ARG A 9 23.99 23.21 -21.28
C ARG A 9 23.15 23.64 -20.09
N PRO A 10 21.90 24.10 -20.27
CA PRO A 10 21.03 24.28 -19.13
C PRO A 10 21.00 22.91 -18.44
N GLN A 11 21.62 22.81 -17.27
CA GLN A 11 21.39 21.70 -16.38
C GLN A 11 19.90 21.74 -16.11
N ILE A 12 19.20 20.95 -16.91
CA ILE A 12 17.76 20.74 -16.82
C ILE A 12 17.54 20.41 -15.35
N ARG A 13 16.51 21.02 -14.75
CA ARG A 13 16.05 20.87 -13.35
C ARG A 13 15.59 19.44 -13.03
N VAL A 14 16.35 18.46 -13.47
CA VAL A 14 16.20 17.02 -13.30
C VAL A 14 16.73 16.65 -11.92
N ASP A 15 17.78 17.32 -11.44
CA ASP A 15 18.40 17.02 -10.15
C ASP A 15 17.38 17.09 -8.98
N GLY A 16 16.74 18.25 -8.75
CA GLY A 16 15.72 18.39 -7.71
C GLY A 16 14.39 17.68 -8.00
N LYS A 17 14.09 17.31 -9.26
CA LYS A 17 12.86 16.60 -9.62
C LYS A 17 12.99 15.09 -9.51
N VAL A 18 14.18 14.54 -9.76
CA VAL A 18 14.54 13.14 -9.56
C VAL A 18 14.70 12.84 -8.07
N ASP A 19 15.30 13.76 -7.30
CA ASP A 19 15.40 13.62 -5.84
C ASP A 19 14.00 13.60 -5.21
N ALA A 20 13.16 14.60 -5.51
CA ALA A 20 11.77 14.62 -5.03
C ALA A 20 10.96 13.40 -5.49
N ALA A 21 11.08 12.96 -6.75
CA ALA A 21 10.36 11.77 -7.22
C ALA A 21 10.84 10.47 -6.54
N THR A 22 12.14 10.38 -6.22
CA THR A 22 12.75 9.24 -5.53
C THR A 22 12.35 9.24 -4.05
N GLU A 23 12.37 10.40 -3.39
CA GLU A 23 11.94 10.56 -2.00
C GLU A 23 10.43 10.33 -1.83
N ILE A 24 9.61 10.84 -2.76
CA ILE A 24 8.15 10.59 -2.78
C ILE A 24 7.86 9.11 -3.05
N SER A 25 8.59 8.47 -3.97
CA SER A 25 8.44 7.03 -4.21
C SER A 25 8.83 6.22 -2.97
N ARG A 26 9.90 6.61 -2.29
CA ARG A 26 10.36 5.95 -1.07
C ARG A 26 9.36 6.12 0.07
N ALA A 27 8.88 7.33 0.32
CA ALA A 27 7.87 7.62 1.34
C ALA A 27 6.51 6.95 1.02
N GLY A 28 6.13 6.91 -0.25
CA GLY A 28 4.91 6.22 -0.72
C GLY A 28 4.96 4.71 -0.47
N MET A 29 6.09 4.07 -0.76
CA MET A 29 6.25 2.63 -0.50
C MET A 29 6.15 2.28 0.99
N TYR A 30 6.75 3.08 1.88
CA TYR A 30 6.67 2.84 3.31
C TYR A 30 5.24 3.04 3.85
N THR A 31 4.56 4.11 3.42
CA THR A 31 3.18 4.38 3.87
C THR A 31 2.21 3.31 3.41
N VAL A 32 2.27 2.89 2.14
CA VAL A 32 1.44 1.78 1.63
C VAL A 32 1.77 0.46 2.34
N GLY A 33 3.05 0.20 2.64
CA GLY A 33 3.47 -0.98 3.42
C GLY A 33 2.87 -1.01 4.84
N ILE A 34 2.90 0.12 5.54
CA ILE A 34 2.35 0.23 6.91
C ILE A 34 0.83 0.11 6.89
N VAL A 35 0.15 0.82 5.98
CA VAL A 35 -1.32 0.77 5.86
C VAL A 35 -1.80 -0.62 5.47
N SER A 36 -1.13 -1.29 4.53
CA SER A 36 -1.49 -2.66 4.14
C SER A 36 -1.29 -3.66 5.29
N ALA A 37 -0.22 -3.53 6.08
CA ALA A 37 -0.01 -4.36 7.26
C ALA A 37 -1.10 -4.14 8.32
N LEU A 38 -1.45 -2.87 8.60
CA LEU A 38 -2.53 -2.52 9.53
C LEU A 38 -3.88 -3.08 9.08
N VAL A 39 -4.22 -2.92 7.81
CA VAL A 39 -5.46 -3.46 7.23
C VAL A 39 -5.46 -4.99 7.26
N GLY A 40 -4.33 -5.63 6.98
CA GLY A 40 -4.19 -7.08 7.04
C GLY A 40 -4.41 -7.63 8.45
N ILE A 41 -3.78 -7.02 9.46
CA ILE A 41 -3.94 -7.39 10.88
C ILE A 41 -5.38 -7.16 11.33
N TRP A 42 -5.98 -6.04 10.94
CA TRP A 42 -7.37 -5.71 11.29
C TRP A 42 -8.37 -6.69 10.64
N GLY A 43 -8.17 -7.01 9.36
CA GLY A 43 -8.98 -7.99 8.65
C GLY A 43 -8.88 -9.38 9.27
N LEU A 44 -7.68 -9.80 9.66
CA LEU A 44 -7.47 -11.05 10.40
C LEU A 44 -8.18 -11.05 11.76
N ALA A 45 -8.11 -9.94 12.51
CA ALA A 45 -8.81 -9.81 13.78
C ALA A 45 -10.33 -9.92 13.63
N CYS A 46 -10.92 -9.25 12.62
CA CYS A 46 -12.35 -9.38 12.32
C CYS A 46 -12.73 -10.78 11.86
N PHE A 47 -11.88 -11.43 11.05
CA PHE A 47 -12.09 -12.79 10.60
C PHE A 47 -12.09 -13.77 11.79
N VAL A 48 -11.05 -13.74 12.61
CA VAL A 48 -10.93 -14.58 13.81
C VAL A 48 -12.06 -14.29 14.80
N GLY A 49 -12.42 -13.02 15.02
CA GLY A 49 -13.57 -12.65 15.85
C GLY A 49 -14.88 -13.24 15.33
N GLY A 50 -15.10 -13.23 14.02
CA GLY A 50 -16.24 -13.89 13.38
C GLY A 50 -16.22 -15.42 13.55
N LEU A 51 -15.07 -16.06 13.37
CA LEU A 51 -14.90 -17.51 13.56
C LEU A 51 -15.18 -17.94 15.01
N VAL A 52 -14.69 -17.15 15.99
CA VAL A 52 -14.92 -17.41 17.41
C VAL A 52 -16.40 -17.19 17.77
N ALA A 53 -17.00 -16.09 17.31
CA ALA A 53 -18.40 -15.78 17.59
C ALA A 53 -19.39 -16.80 17.00
N SER A 54 -19.03 -17.46 15.90
CA SER A 54 -19.87 -18.46 15.22
C SER A 54 -19.63 -19.90 15.70
N GLY A 55 -18.75 -20.12 16.68
CA GLY A 55 -18.49 -21.44 17.27
C GLY A 55 -17.55 -22.33 16.45
N GLY A 56 -16.75 -21.74 15.56
CA GLY A 56 -15.71 -22.41 14.78
C GLY A 56 -15.81 -22.17 13.26
N PRO A 57 -14.76 -22.54 12.49
CA PRO A 57 -14.66 -22.17 11.08
C PRO A 57 -15.73 -22.75 10.17
N LEU A 58 -16.10 -24.02 10.43
CA LEU A 58 -17.13 -24.70 9.65
C LEU A 58 -18.52 -24.08 9.87
N SER A 59 -18.79 -23.68 11.11
CA SER A 59 -20.04 -23.04 11.52
C SER A 59 -20.14 -21.61 10.97
N PHE A 60 -19.03 -20.87 10.90
CA PHE A 60 -19.01 -19.54 10.26
C PHE A 60 -19.44 -19.60 8.79
N VAL A 61 -18.86 -20.53 8.03
CA VAL A 61 -19.18 -20.71 6.60
C VAL A 61 -20.63 -21.15 6.42
N ALA A 62 -21.09 -22.12 7.23
CA ALA A 62 -22.48 -22.58 7.18
C ALA A 62 -23.50 -21.46 7.52
N ASN A 63 -23.21 -20.64 8.54
CA ASN A 63 -24.03 -19.49 8.90
C ASN A 63 -23.99 -18.38 7.84
N TRP A 64 -22.85 -18.16 7.19
CA TRP A 64 -22.75 -17.22 6.07
C TRP A 64 -23.60 -17.66 4.88
N PHE A 65 -23.52 -18.93 4.49
CA PHE A 65 -24.37 -19.46 3.41
C PHE A 65 -25.85 -19.43 3.77
N LYS A 66 -26.23 -19.71 5.03
CA LYS A 66 -27.60 -19.51 5.52
C LYS A 66 -28.05 -18.06 5.40
N ALA A 67 -27.23 -17.11 5.88
CA ALA A 67 -27.53 -15.68 5.81
C ALA A 67 -27.68 -15.20 4.36
N VAL A 68 -26.84 -15.68 3.44
CA VAL A 68 -26.91 -15.36 2.00
C VAL A 68 -28.11 -16.03 1.33
N ALA A 69 -28.45 -17.26 1.72
CA ALA A 69 -29.64 -17.96 1.24
C ALA A 69 -30.96 -17.46 1.87
N GLY A 70 -30.87 -16.60 2.90
CA GLY A 70 -32.02 -16.00 3.58
C GLY A 70 -32.80 -16.95 4.48
N ILE A 71 -32.16 -18.00 5.00
CA ILE A 71 -32.77 -19.08 5.81
C ILE A 71 -32.35 -19.00 7.27
#